data_AF-A0A2D6TP44-F1
#
_entry.id   AF-A0A2D6TP44-F1
#
_cell.length_a   1.000
_cell.length_b   1.000
_cell.length_c   1.000
_cell.angle_alpha   90.00
_cell.angle_beta   90.00
_cell.angle_gamma   90.00
#
_symmetry.space_group_name_H-M   'P 1'
#
loop_
_entity.id
_entity.type
_entity.pdbx_description
1 polymer ?
#
loop_
_entity_poly.entity_id
_entity_poly.type
_entity_poly.pdbx_seq_one_letter_code
_entity_poly.pdbx_strand_id
1 'polypeptide(L)'
;MGILDQITQMKKQRKPNEEIVNNLQQQGISPKEINDALSQSEIKNAVSGTENTNMQPSIMEKAPSPQEPYAPQTQDVENQETYTPQPQQEYVQQQGDYQPDAYEGYSPQGADNTDNIIEIAEQVYSEKIQKIQKQVESMNEFKTLAQTKIENIGDRLKKIETTIDKLQIAILEKIGSYGKDLGSIKKEMGMMQDSFGKMVNPLANKIGNQTRTSKPILQSPKFPKSNAPVKTIKKVS
;
A
#
# COMPACT_ATOMS: atom_id res chain seq x y z
N MET A 1 -15.07 36.81 4.92
CA MET A 1 -13.86 36.02 4.60
C MET A 1 -14.18 35.20 3.37
N GLY A 2 -13.34 35.21 2.35
CA GLY A 2 -13.58 34.39 1.15
C GLY A 2 -13.39 32.91 1.44
N ILE A 3 -14.02 32.05 0.63
CA ILE A 3 -13.91 30.57 0.73
C ILE A 3 -12.44 30.14 0.65
N LEU A 4 -11.66 30.77 -0.23
CA LEU A 4 -10.22 30.54 -0.39
C LEU A 4 -9.41 30.81 0.88
N ASP A 5 -9.71 31.90 1.60
CA ASP A 5 -9.02 32.25 2.85
C ASP A 5 -9.32 31.24 3.95
N GLN A 6 -10.56 30.77 3.99
CA GLN A 6 -11.00 29.78 4.96
C GLN A 6 -10.36 28.41 4.71
N ILE A 7 -10.30 27.95 3.45
CA ILE A 7 -9.55 26.74 3.08
C ILE A 7 -8.07 26.87 3.45
N THR A 8 -7.47 28.01 3.13
CA THR A 8 -6.07 28.28 3.46
C THR A 8 -5.82 28.23 4.96
N GLN A 9 -6.73 28.77 5.77
CA GLN A 9 -6.66 28.72 7.23
C GLN A 9 -6.82 27.28 7.76
N MET A 10 -7.78 26.51 7.25
CA MET A 10 -7.98 25.13 7.67
C MET A 10 -6.81 24.22 7.27
N LYS A 11 -6.19 24.45 6.09
CA LYS A 11 -4.96 23.77 5.68
C LYS A 11 -3.78 24.13 6.58
N LYS A 12 -3.66 25.39 7.01
CA LYS A 12 -2.66 25.80 8.02
C LYS A 12 -2.84 25.08 9.35
N GLN A 13 -4.09 24.72 9.71
CA GLN A 13 -4.41 23.89 10.88
C GLN A 13 -4.16 22.38 10.66
N ARG A 14 -3.63 21.98 9.50
CA ARG A 14 -3.39 20.57 9.10
C ARG A 14 -4.66 19.70 9.08
N LYS A 15 -5.82 20.30 8.85
CA LYS A 15 -7.05 19.53 8.62
C LYS A 15 -6.99 18.80 7.28
N PRO A 16 -7.47 17.55 7.19
CA PRO A 16 -7.53 16.82 5.92
C PRO A 16 -8.56 17.47 4.97
N ASN A 17 -8.31 17.39 3.67
CA ASN A 17 -9.17 18.01 2.64
C ASN A 17 -10.63 17.55 2.74
N GLU A 18 -10.89 16.30 3.11
CA GLU A 18 -12.25 15.77 3.31
C GLU A 18 -13.00 16.48 4.46
N GLU A 19 -12.31 16.77 5.57
CA GLU A 19 -12.89 17.51 6.70
C GLU A 19 -13.18 18.96 6.32
N ILE A 20 -12.33 19.57 5.49
CA ILE A 20 -12.52 20.91 4.96
C ILE A 20 -13.77 20.96 4.07
N VAL A 21 -13.93 19.98 3.17
CA VAL A 21 -15.10 19.87 2.29
C VAL A 21 -16.38 19.73 3.10
N ASN A 22 -16.40 18.84 4.10
CA ASN A 22 -17.56 18.64 4.96
C ASN A 22 -17.92 19.91 5.76
N ASN A 23 -16.93 20.65 6.26
CA ASN A 23 -17.16 21.88 7.02
C ASN A 23 -17.74 23.01 6.15
N LEU A 24 -17.27 23.12 4.90
CA LEU A 24 -17.75 24.13 3.95
C LEU A 24 -19.11 23.78 3.36
N GLN A 25 -19.39 22.48 3.13
CA GLN A 25 -20.73 22.02 2.73
C GLN A 25 -21.76 22.28 3.83
N GLN A 26 -21.41 22.09 5.10
CA GLN A 26 -22.27 22.45 6.25
C GLN A 26 -22.56 23.95 6.34
N GLN A 27 -21.69 24.77 5.75
CA GLN A 27 -21.87 26.22 5.65
C GLN A 27 -22.66 26.63 4.40
N GLY A 28 -23.20 25.67 3.64
CA GLY A 28 -24.03 25.91 2.46
C GLY A 28 -23.25 26.27 1.20
N ILE A 29 -21.93 26.06 1.19
CA ILE A 29 -21.07 26.37 0.03
C ILE A 29 -21.19 25.23 -0.98
N SER A 30 -21.31 25.58 -2.28
CA SER A 30 -21.48 24.60 -3.34
C SER A 30 -20.22 23.72 -3.50
N PRO A 31 -20.37 22.40 -3.75
CA PRO A 31 -19.23 21.51 -4.00
C PRO A 31 -18.28 22.02 -5.09
N LYS A 32 -18.83 22.69 -6.12
CA LYS A 32 -18.05 23.29 -7.20
C LYS A 32 -17.15 24.42 -6.71
N GLU A 33 -17.67 25.30 -5.86
CA GLU A 33 -16.93 26.43 -5.29
C GLU A 33 -15.85 25.95 -4.32
N ILE A 34 -16.13 24.88 -3.58
CA ILE A 34 -15.15 24.24 -2.69
C ILE A 34 -13.99 23.67 -3.49
N ASN A 35 -14.28 22.93 -4.57
CA ASN A 35 -13.25 22.28 -5.38
C ASN A 35 -12.37 23.30 -6.12
N ASP A 36 -12.98 24.36 -6.67
CA ASP A 36 -12.27 25.48 -7.28
C ASP A 36 -11.36 26.19 -6.27
N ALA A 37 -11.89 26.55 -5.10
CA ALA A 37 -11.11 27.22 -4.06
C ALA A 37 -10.02 26.31 -3.45
N LEU A 38 -10.23 25.00 -3.39
CA LEU A 38 -9.23 24.04 -2.94
C LEU A 38 -8.07 23.95 -3.94
N SER A 39 -8.38 23.84 -5.23
CA SER A 39 -7.40 23.86 -6.33
C SER A 39 -6.60 25.17 -6.33
N GLN A 40 -7.28 26.30 -6.20
CA GLN A 40 -6.64 27.62 -6.08
C GLN A 40 -5.74 27.72 -4.85
N SER A 41 -6.13 27.13 -3.71
CA SER A 41 -5.29 27.12 -2.51
C SER A 41 -4.01 26.29 -2.69
N GLU A 42 -4.09 25.19 -3.43
CA GLU A 42 -2.94 24.32 -3.72
C GLU A 42 -1.96 24.99 -4.68
N ILE A 43 -2.50 25.61 -5.72
CA ILE A 43 -1.70 26.43 -6.64
C ILE A 43 -1.09 27.60 -5.88
N LYS A 44 -1.84 28.31 -5.04
CA LYS A 44 -1.32 29.43 -4.25
C LYS A 44 -0.23 28.98 -3.27
N ASN A 45 -0.35 27.80 -2.66
CA ASN A 45 0.70 27.24 -1.80
C ASN A 45 1.94 26.82 -2.59
N ALA A 46 1.77 26.25 -3.78
CA ALA A 46 2.88 25.87 -4.66
C ALA A 46 3.60 27.09 -5.24
N VAL A 47 2.84 28.14 -5.61
CA VAL A 47 3.35 29.39 -6.19
C VAL A 47 3.94 30.30 -5.10
N SER A 48 3.37 30.33 -3.90
CA SER A 48 3.92 31.06 -2.75
C SER A 48 5.07 30.30 -2.06
N GLY A 49 5.63 29.27 -2.71
CA GLY A 49 6.76 28.46 -2.27
C GLY A 49 8.10 29.18 -2.24
N THR A 50 8.13 30.46 -1.89
CA THR A 50 9.33 31.16 -1.42
C THR A 50 8.94 31.84 -0.11
N GLU A 51 9.68 31.55 0.96
CA GLU A 51 9.48 32.02 2.35
C GLU A 51 8.58 31.16 3.26
N ASN A 52 8.98 29.91 3.52
CA ASN A 52 9.42 29.49 4.88
C ASN A 52 9.69 27.97 4.97
N THR A 53 10.98 27.66 5.08
CA THR A 53 11.67 26.48 5.64
C THR A 53 10.84 25.55 6.54
N ASN A 54 10.91 24.22 6.35
CA ASN A 54 12.05 23.36 6.75
C ASN A 54 11.84 21.85 6.41
N MET A 55 12.88 21.22 5.83
CA MET A 55 13.19 19.76 5.69
C MET A 55 12.40 18.92 4.66
N GLN A 56 12.95 18.16 3.70
CA GLN A 56 14.32 17.79 3.25
C GLN A 56 14.22 17.17 1.80
N PRO A 57 15.34 16.96 1.07
CA PRO A 57 15.41 17.03 -0.40
C PRO A 57 15.43 15.67 -1.16
N SER A 58 15.11 15.69 -2.47
CA SER A 58 15.95 15.12 -3.56
C SER A 58 15.36 15.31 -4.98
N ILE A 59 16.03 16.16 -5.77
CA ILE A 59 16.51 15.99 -7.16
C ILE A 59 15.50 15.50 -8.23
N MET A 60 15.14 16.39 -9.18
CA MET A 60 15.60 16.31 -10.58
C MET A 60 15.15 17.54 -11.37
N GLU A 61 16.13 18.24 -11.94
CA GLU A 61 16.02 19.43 -12.77
C GLU A 61 15.57 19.05 -14.19
N LYS A 62 14.49 19.66 -14.70
CA LYS A 62 14.22 19.75 -16.14
C LYS A 62 13.44 21.03 -16.49
N ALA A 63 13.91 21.67 -17.55
CA ALA A 63 13.58 22.97 -18.12
C ALA A 63 12.10 23.17 -18.56
N PRO A 64 11.68 24.42 -18.88
CA PRO A 64 10.28 24.85 -18.96
C PRO A 64 9.69 24.72 -20.38
N SER A 65 8.46 24.19 -20.48
CA SER A 65 7.63 24.20 -21.70
C SER A 65 6.13 24.08 -21.33
N PRO A 66 5.18 24.42 -22.23
CA PRO A 66 4.29 25.57 -22.10
C PRO A 66 2.90 25.24 -21.55
N GLN A 67 2.20 26.30 -21.12
CA GLN A 67 0.81 26.31 -20.67
C GLN A 67 -0.12 25.50 -21.59
N GLU A 68 -0.83 24.53 -21.02
CA GLU A 68 -2.06 24.01 -21.60
C GLU A 68 -3.29 24.45 -20.77
N PRO A 69 -4.40 24.79 -21.43
CA PRO A 69 -5.62 25.23 -20.78
C PRO A 69 -6.31 24.08 -20.03
N TYR A 70 -6.53 24.28 -18.73
CA TYR A 70 -7.29 23.38 -17.87
C TYR A 70 -8.72 23.17 -18.41
N ALA A 71 -9.04 21.93 -18.79
CA ALA A 71 -10.41 21.48 -18.99
C ALA A 71 -11.02 21.03 -17.64
N PRO A 72 -12.26 21.41 -17.30
CA PRO A 72 -12.88 21.02 -16.04
C PRO A 72 -13.24 19.52 -16.04
N GLN A 73 -12.74 18.79 -15.03
CA GLN A 73 -13.23 17.45 -14.67
C GLN A 73 -14.62 17.57 -14.05
N THR A 74 -15.64 17.11 -14.77
CA THR A 74 -16.94 16.72 -14.20
C THR A 74 -16.77 15.37 -13.51
N GLN A 75 -16.82 15.38 -12.17
CA GLN A 75 -17.06 14.18 -11.38
C GLN A 75 -18.55 13.82 -11.47
N ASP A 76 -18.79 12.59 -11.92
CA ASP A 76 -20.07 11.90 -11.86
C ASP A 76 -20.62 11.90 -10.42
N VAL A 77 -21.81 12.47 -10.25
CA VAL A 77 -22.66 12.23 -9.10
C VAL A 77 -23.71 11.25 -9.55
N GLU A 78 -23.56 10.01 -9.06
CA GLU A 78 -24.54 8.94 -9.12
C GLU A 78 -25.82 9.41 -8.42
N ASN A 79 -26.85 9.74 -9.21
CA ASN A 79 -28.18 10.03 -8.70
C ASN A 79 -29.15 9.02 -9.31
N GLN A 80 -29.66 8.14 -8.45
CA GLN A 80 -30.73 7.20 -8.78
C GLN A 80 -32.02 7.98 -9.05
N GLU A 81 -32.44 8.04 -10.30
CA GLU A 81 -33.85 8.25 -10.65
C GLU A 81 -34.36 7.08 -11.48
N THR A 82 -35.28 6.35 -10.87
CA THR A 82 -36.10 5.30 -11.43
C THR A 82 -36.86 5.80 -12.67
N TYR A 83 -36.50 5.29 -13.85
CA TYR A 83 -37.32 5.43 -15.05
C TYR A 83 -38.11 4.14 -15.32
N THR A 84 -39.42 4.29 -15.39
CA THR A 84 -40.38 3.27 -15.85
C THR A 84 -40.29 3.13 -17.38
N PRO A 85 -40.25 1.90 -17.93
CA PRO A 85 -40.24 1.69 -19.38
C PRO A 85 -41.64 1.84 -19.98
N GLN A 86 -41.77 2.72 -20.99
CA GLN A 86 -42.94 2.80 -21.85
C GLN A 86 -42.81 1.79 -23.00
N PRO A 87 -43.85 1.01 -23.36
CA PRO A 87 -43.76 -0.05 -24.35
C PRO A 87 -43.65 0.47 -25.78
N GLN A 88 -42.81 -0.20 -26.57
CA GLN A 88 -42.68 -0.06 -28.01
C GLN A 88 -44.00 -0.43 -28.70
N GLN A 89 -44.50 0.46 -29.58
CA GLN A 89 -45.57 0.10 -30.51
C GLN A 89 -44.98 -0.48 -31.79
N GLU A 90 -45.51 -1.65 -32.11
CA GLU A 90 -45.19 -2.55 -33.20
C GLU A 90 -45.94 -2.10 -34.47
N TYR A 91 -45.20 -1.86 -35.55
CA TYR A 91 -45.79 -1.50 -36.85
C TYR A 91 -46.38 -2.74 -37.51
N VAL A 92 -47.71 -2.77 -37.67
CA VAL A 92 -48.41 -3.75 -38.48
C VAL A 92 -48.70 -3.13 -39.85
N GLN A 93 -48.10 -3.69 -40.90
CA GLN A 93 -48.38 -3.39 -42.29
C GLN A 93 -49.74 -4.03 -42.65
N GLN A 94 -50.70 -3.24 -43.15
CA GLN A 94 -51.94 -3.78 -43.70
C GLN A 94 -52.17 -3.18 -45.10
N GLN A 95 -52.14 -4.05 -46.10
CA GLN A 95 -52.59 -3.79 -47.47
C GLN A 95 -54.12 -3.69 -47.49
N GLY A 96 -54.64 -2.70 -48.21
CA GLY A 96 -56.06 -2.56 -48.51
C GLY A 96 -56.32 -1.45 -49.51
N ASP A 97 -56.55 -1.84 -50.76
CA ASP A 97 -57.20 -1.05 -51.81
C ASP A 97 -58.57 -0.52 -51.35
N TYR A 98 -58.92 0.74 -51.68
CA TYR A 98 -60.20 1.14 -52.31
C TYR A 98 -60.29 2.68 -52.48
N GLN A 99 -60.50 3.05 -53.76
CA GLN A 99 -61.13 4.22 -54.42
C GLN A 99 -61.15 5.67 -53.86
N PRO A 100 -61.16 6.66 -54.78
CA PRO A 100 -60.96 8.08 -54.49
C PRO A 100 -62.27 8.78 -54.19
N ASP A 101 -62.32 9.54 -53.09
CA ASP A 101 -63.29 10.60 -52.94
C ASP A 101 -62.58 11.89 -52.53
N ALA A 102 -62.83 12.91 -53.34
CA ALA A 102 -62.31 14.25 -53.18
C ALA A 102 -62.87 14.84 -51.89
N TYR A 103 -62.00 15.05 -50.91
CA TYR A 103 -62.25 15.92 -49.78
C TYR A 103 -61.17 17.00 -49.71
N GLU A 104 -61.67 18.22 -49.56
CA GLU A 104 -60.95 19.48 -49.57
C GLU A 104 -59.73 19.49 -48.64
N GLY A 105 -58.58 19.84 -49.21
CA GLY A 105 -57.70 20.89 -48.70
C GLY A 105 -57.52 20.98 -47.18
N TYR A 106 -56.91 19.98 -46.56
CA TYR A 106 -56.00 20.23 -45.46
C TYR A 106 -54.58 19.98 -45.95
N SER A 107 -53.90 21.07 -46.32
CA SER A 107 -52.44 21.05 -46.45
C SER A 107 -51.85 20.47 -45.15
N PRO A 108 -50.94 19.49 -45.22
CA PRO A 108 -50.12 19.13 -44.09
C PRO A 108 -49.14 20.29 -43.85
N GLN A 109 -49.56 21.26 -43.05
CA GLN A 109 -48.70 22.29 -42.50
C GLN A 109 -47.85 21.64 -41.40
N GLY A 110 -46.87 20.84 -41.82
CA GLY A 110 -46.01 20.04 -40.96
C GLY A 110 -44.72 19.54 -41.61
N ALA A 111 -44.48 19.86 -42.88
CA ALA A 111 -43.21 19.57 -43.54
C ALA A 111 -42.06 20.43 -42.95
N ASP A 112 -42.32 21.69 -42.60
CA ASP A 112 -41.32 22.61 -42.04
C ASP A 112 -40.80 22.20 -40.65
N ASN A 113 -41.57 21.41 -39.89
CA ASN A 113 -41.15 20.92 -38.56
C ASN A 113 -40.24 19.69 -38.66
N THR A 114 -40.34 18.92 -39.75
CA THR A 114 -39.53 17.71 -39.90
C THR A 114 -38.09 18.07 -40.24
N ASP A 115 -37.87 19.07 -41.09
CA ASP A 115 -36.53 19.57 -41.40
C ASP A 115 -35.85 20.18 -40.17
N ASN A 116 -36.59 20.91 -39.33
CA ASN A 116 -36.07 21.42 -38.05
C ASN A 116 -35.75 20.28 -37.06
N ILE A 117 -36.56 19.22 -37.00
CA ILE A 117 -36.30 18.04 -36.16
C ILE A 117 -35.07 17.28 -36.69
N ILE A 118 -34.90 17.17 -38.00
CA ILE A 118 -33.73 16.55 -38.64
C ILE A 118 -32.48 17.36 -38.34
N GLU A 119 -32.52 18.70 -38.46
CA GLU A 119 -31.38 19.57 -38.14
C GLU A 119 -30.97 19.44 -36.66
N ILE A 120 -31.94 19.47 -35.74
CA ILE A 120 -31.68 19.25 -34.31
C ILE A 120 -31.11 17.85 -34.07
N ALA A 121 -31.64 16.82 -34.74
CA ALA A 121 -31.15 15.45 -34.61
C ALA A 121 -29.72 15.30 -35.14
N GLU A 122 -29.39 15.90 -36.28
CA GLU A 122 -28.04 15.90 -36.87
C GLU A 122 -27.04 16.64 -35.99
N GLN A 123 -27.44 17.78 -35.41
CA GLN A 123 -26.61 18.54 -34.49
C GLN A 123 -26.35 17.76 -33.19
N VAL A 124 -27.39 17.19 -32.58
CA VAL A 124 -27.26 16.37 -31.36
C VAL A 124 -26.46 15.10 -31.63
N TYR A 125 -26.66 14.46 -32.79
CA TYR A 125 -25.89 13.29 -33.21
C TYR A 125 -24.41 13.64 -33.38
N SER A 126 -24.10 14.71 -34.11
CA SER A 126 -22.73 15.18 -34.31
C SER A 126 -22.04 15.51 -32.98
N GLU A 127 -22.75 16.20 -32.07
CA GLU A 127 -22.20 16.53 -30.75
C GLU A 127 -21.93 15.28 -29.91
N LYS A 128 -22.84 14.30 -29.90
CA LYS A 128 -22.65 13.04 -29.19
C LYS A 128 -21.53 12.19 -29.81
N ILE A 129 -21.45 12.09 -31.13
CA ILE A 129 -20.36 11.37 -31.81
C ILE A 129 -19.01 12.02 -31.55
N GLN A 130 -18.92 13.35 -31.56
CA GLN A 130 -17.69 14.06 -31.20
C GLN A 130 -17.29 13.81 -29.74
N LYS A 131 -18.24 13.77 -28.80
CA LYS A 131 -17.96 13.39 -27.39
C LYS A 131 -17.43 11.96 -27.29
N ILE A 132 -18.05 11.02 -28.01
CA ILE A 132 -17.60 9.62 -28.04
C ILE A 132 -16.19 9.53 -28.65
N GLN A 133 -15.90 10.25 -29.74
CA GLN A 133 -14.58 10.28 -30.36
C GLN A 133 -13.51 10.77 -29.38
N LYS A 134 -13.78 11.86 -28.66
CA LYS A 134 -12.87 12.37 -27.61
C LYS A 134 -12.67 11.36 -26.48
N GLN A 135 -13.72 10.65 -26.06
CA GLN A 135 -13.61 9.61 -25.05
C GLN A 135 -12.75 8.43 -25.53
N VAL A 136 -12.91 8.00 -26.79
CA VAL A 136 -12.07 6.96 -27.40
C VAL A 136 -10.60 7.38 -27.47
N GLU A 137 -10.34 8.64 -27.81
CA GLU A 137 -8.98 9.20 -27.81
C GLU A 137 -8.38 9.19 -26.40
N SER A 138 -9.12 9.68 -25.40
CA SER A 138 -8.69 9.64 -23.99
C SER A 138 -8.45 8.20 -23.48
N MET A 139 -9.22 7.23 -23.99
CA MET A 139 -9.04 5.81 -23.65
C MET A 139 -7.75 5.24 -24.26
N ASN A 140 -7.37 5.68 -25.46
CA ASN A 140 -6.10 5.30 -26.07
C ASN A 140 -4.90 5.91 -25.33
N GLU A 141 -4.99 7.16 -24.90
CA GLU A 141 -3.99 7.78 -24.05
C GLU A 141 -3.87 7.06 -22.71
N PHE A 142 -5.00 6.75 -22.07
CA PHE A 142 -5.03 5.95 -20.84
C PHE A 142 -4.41 4.57 -21.05
N LYS A 143 -4.76 3.88 -22.14
CA LYS A 143 -4.17 2.57 -22.48
C LYS A 143 -2.66 2.67 -22.61
N THR A 144 -2.15 3.70 -23.26
CA THR A 144 -0.72 3.93 -23.45
C THR A 144 -0.02 4.19 -22.11
N LEU A 145 -0.57 5.11 -21.29
CA LEU A 145 -0.04 5.43 -19.97
C LEU A 145 -0.10 4.23 -19.02
N ALA A 146 -1.21 3.49 -19.02
CA ALA A 146 -1.38 2.29 -18.22
C ALA A 146 -0.39 1.20 -18.64
N GLN A 147 -0.19 0.99 -19.94
CA GLN A 147 0.78 0.03 -20.46
C GLN A 147 2.20 0.39 -19.98
N THR A 148 2.63 1.65 -20.13
CA THR A 148 3.94 2.09 -19.64
C THR A 148 4.09 1.91 -18.13
N LYS A 149 3.04 2.21 -17.34
CA LYS A 149 3.07 2.01 -15.88
C LYS A 149 3.15 0.53 -15.51
N ILE A 150 2.41 -0.34 -16.20
CA ILE A 150 2.42 -1.79 -15.98
C ILE A 150 3.80 -2.36 -16.34
N GLU A 151 4.39 -1.95 -17.45
CA GLU A 151 5.76 -2.36 -17.85
C GLU A 151 6.78 -1.94 -16.79
N ASN A 152 6.71 -0.69 -16.30
CA ASN A 152 7.58 -0.21 -15.23
C ASN A 152 7.42 -1.00 -13.92
N ILE A 153 6.18 -1.33 -13.54
CA ILE A 153 5.90 -2.18 -12.37
C ILE A 153 6.52 -3.57 -12.58
N GLY A 154 6.39 -4.16 -13.77
CA GLY A 154 6.99 -5.44 -14.11
C GLY A 154 8.51 -5.44 -13.95
N ASP A 155 9.19 -4.39 -14.41
CA ASP A 155 10.64 -4.26 -14.27
C ASP A 155 11.07 -4.08 -12.81
N ARG A 156 10.32 -3.29 -12.04
CA ARG A 156 10.56 -3.15 -10.60
C ARG A 156 10.37 -4.47 -9.87
N LEU A 157 9.36 -5.26 -10.22
CA LEU A 157 9.12 -6.58 -9.65
C LEU A 157 10.27 -7.55 -9.95
N LYS A 158 10.76 -7.61 -11.19
CA LYS A 158 11.94 -8.42 -11.55
C LYS A 158 13.18 -8.04 -10.73
N LYS A 159 13.39 -6.74 -10.50
CA LYS A 159 14.49 -6.25 -9.66
C LYS A 159 14.33 -6.66 -8.20
N ILE A 160 13.10 -6.61 -7.68
CA ILE A 160 12.77 -7.07 -6.32
C ILE A 160 13.03 -8.56 -6.20
N GLU A 161 12.55 -9.37 -7.16
CA GLU A 161 12.80 -10.82 -7.22
C GLU A 161 14.30 -11.13 -7.19
N THR A 162 15.09 -10.49 -8.06
CA THR A 162 16.56 -10.65 -8.08
C THR A 162 17.22 -10.25 -6.74
N THR A 163 16.68 -9.23 -6.06
CA THR A 163 17.22 -8.78 -4.76
C THR A 163 16.87 -9.78 -3.66
N ILE A 164 15.67 -10.37 -3.70
CA ILE A 164 15.25 -11.42 -2.79
C ILE A 164 16.10 -12.67 -2.99
N ASP A 165 16.37 -13.08 -4.23
CA ASP A 165 17.25 -14.23 -4.52
C ASP A 165 18.65 -14.02 -3.94
N LYS A 166 19.24 -12.84 -4.17
CA LYS A 166 20.55 -12.49 -3.58
C LYS A 166 20.52 -12.49 -2.06
N LEU A 167 19.44 -12.00 -1.46
CA LEU A 167 19.28 -12.00 -0.02
C LEU A 167 19.18 -13.43 0.53
N GLN A 168 18.45 -14.31 -0.14
CA GLN A 168 18.35 -15.73 0.24
C GLN A 168 19.71 -16.42 0.16
N ILE A 169 20.47 -16.20 -0.92
CA ILE A 169 21.84 -16.72 -1.07
C ILE A 169 22.72 -16.21 0.07
N ALA A 170 22.72 -14.90 0.33
CA ALA A 170 23.52 -14.30 1.39
C ALA A 170 23.16 -14.84 2.79
N ILE A 171 21.87 -15.06 3.06
CA ILE A 171 21.41 -15.68 4.32
C ILE A 171 21.90 -17.13 4.42
N LEU A 172 21.77 -17.92 3.35
CA LEU A 172 22.24 -19.31 3.33
C LEU A 172 23.75 -19.39 3.52
N GLU A 173 24.53 -18.53 2.86
CA GLU A 173 25.98 -18.43 3.03
C GLU A 173 26.34 -18.09 4.47
N LYS A 174 25.64 -17.12 5.08
CA LYS A 174 25.88 -16.69 6.45
C LYS A 174 25.52 -17.77 7.46
N ILE A 175 24.40 -18.47 7.29
CA ILE A 175 24.03 -19.62 8.13
C ILE A 175 25.03 -20.76 7.96
N GLY A 176 25.48 -21.01 6.73
CA GLY A 176 26.53 -21.98 6.43
C GLY A 176 27.85 -21.65 7.11
N SER A 177 28.27 -20.37 7.10
CA SER A 177 29.47 -19.92 7.83
C SER A 177 29.31 -20.08 9.34
N TYR A 178 28.17 -19.66 9.90
CA TYR A 178 27.88 -19.86 11.32
C TYR A 178 27.90 -21.34 11.72
N GLY A 179 27.36 -22.24 10.88
CA GLY A 179 27.41 -23.69 11.12
C GLY A 179 28.83 -24.24 11.14
N LYS A 180 29.70 -23.76 10.23
CA LYS A 180 31.13 -24.10 10.22
C LYS A 180 31.85 -23.58 11.47
N ASP A 181 31.61 -22.32 11.83
CA ASP A 181 32.22 -21.69 13.01
C ASP A 181 31.79 -22.40 14.30
N LEU A 182 30.50 -22.71 14.45
CA LEU A 182 29.98 -23.52 15.57
C LEU A 182 30.59 -24.92 15.60
N GLY A 183 30.80 -25.54 14.43
CA GLY A 183 31.49 -26.83 14.32
C GLY A 183 32.93 -26.77 14.82
N SER A 184 33.66 -25.71 14.45
CA SER A 184 35.03 -25.46 14.91
C SER A 184 35.07 -25.22 16.43
N ILE A 185 34.18 -24.37 16.95
CA ILE A 185 34.06 -24.11 18.39
C ILE A 185 33.74 -25.41 19.15
N LYS A 186 32.81 -26.24 18.64
CA LYS A 186 32.49 -27.55 19.26
C LYS A 186 33.71 -28.47 19.29
N LYS A 187 34.50 -28.50 18.22
CA LYS A 187 35.73 -29.30 18.15
C LYS A 187 36.78 -28.80 19.14
N GLU A 188 37.02 -27.49 19.20
CA GLU A 188 37.95 -26.87 20.15
C GLU A 188 37.50 -27.07 21.59
N MET A 189 36.21 -26.90 21.88
CA MET A 189 35.62 -27.17 23.19
C MET A 189 35.76 -28.64 23.58
N GLY A 190 35.58 -29.58 22.64
CA GLY A 190 35.85 -31.00 22.86
C GLY A 190 37.32 -31.27 23.17
N MET A 191 38.26 -30.70 22.41
CA MET A 191 39.70 -30.84 22.67
C MET A 191 40.10 -30.21 24.02
N MET A 192 39.46 -29.11 24.42
CA MET A 192 39.69 -28.47 25.72
C MET A 192 39.14 -29.31 26.87
N GLN A 193 37.95 -29.91 26.70
CA GLN A 193 37.40 -30.89 27.64
C GLN A 193 38.29 -32.12 27.79
N ASP A 194 38.81 -32.65 26.68
CA ASP A 194 39.75 -33.78 26.70
C ASP A 194 41.05 -33.42 27.40
N SER A 195 41.58 -32.22 27.15
CA SER A 195 42.81 -31.73 27.79
C SER A 195 42.62 -31.54 29.29
N PHE A 196 41.47 -30.97 29.69
CA PHE A 196 41.10 -30.85 31.09
C PHE A 196 40.92 -32.22 31.75
N GLY A 197 40.23 -33.16 31.08
CA GLY A 197 40.09 -34.54 31.56
C GLY A 197 41.44 -35.24 31.75
N LYS A 198 42.37 -35.07 30.80
CA LYS A 198 43.73 -35.61 30.87
C LYS A 198 44.60 -34.96 31.95
N MET A 199 44.36 -33.70 32.31
CA MET A 199 45.10 -33.01 33.38
C MET A 199 44.54 -33.35 34.77
N VAL A 200 43.21 -33.40 34.90
CA VAL A 200 42.54 -33.65 36.18
C VAL A 200 42.66 -35.12 36.60
N ASN A 201 42.56 -36.07 35.66
CA ASN A 201 42.68 -37.51 35.97
C ASN A 201 43.99 -37.91 36.70
N PRO A 202 45.19 -37.53 36.25
CA PRO A 202 46.43 -37.84 36.95
C PRO A 202 46.56 -37.10 38.28
N LEU A 203 46.05 -35.87 38.43
CA LEU A 203 46.02 -35.16 39.71
C LEU A 203 45.11 -35.87 40.72
N ALA A 204 43.91 -36.29 40.30
CA ALA A 204 42.99 -37.06 41.11
C ALA A 204 43.57 -38.43 41.52
N ASN A 205 44.21 -39.13 40.57
CA ASN A 205 44.86 -40.42 40.83
C ASN A 205 46.10 -40.29 41.73
N LYS A 206 46.85 -39.17 41.66
CA LYS A 206 48.04 -38.93 42.50
C LYS A 206 47.64 -38.61 43.95
N ILE A 207 46.53 -37.89 44.16
CA ILE A 207 45.97 -37.61 45.50
C ILE A 207 45.40 -38.89 46.15
N GLY A 208 44.74 -39.75 45.37
CA GLY A 208 44.25 -41.05 45.85
C GLY A 208 45.35 -42.05 46.21
N ASN A 209 46.51 -41.97 45.56
CA ASN A 209 47.64 -42.88 45.79
C ASN A 209 48.68 -42.34 46.81
N GLN A 210 48.80 -41.02 47.00
CA GLN A 210 49.67 -40.44 48.03
C GLN A 210 49.15 -40.63 49.46
N THR A 211 47.85 -40.83 49.66
CA THR A 211 47.26 -41.07 51.00
C THR A 211 47.43 -42.51 51.49
N ARG A 212 48.00 -43.43 50.70
CA ARG A 212 48.16 -44.85 51.09
C ARG A 212 49.57 -45.28 51.49
N THR A 213 50.59 -44.42 51.44
CA THR A 213 51.99 -44.84 51.69
C THR A 213 52.66 -44.26 52.94
N SER A 214 52.03 -43.35 53.68
CA SER A 214 52.56 -42.89 54.98
C SER A 214 52.04 -43.74 56.14
N LYS A 215 52.81 -44.77 56.51
CA LYS A 215 52.69 -45.47 57.81
C LYS A 215 52.81 -44.45 58.96
N PRO A 216 51.88 -44.39 59.93
CA PRO A 216 52.16 -43.73 61.20
C PRO A 216 52.79 -44.75 62.16
N ILE A 217 54.09 -44.63 62.39
CA ILE A 217 54.72 -45.12 63.63
C ILE A 217 54.49 -44.01 64.66
N LEU A 218 53.51 -44.19 65.53
CA LEU A 218 53.52 -43.57 66.86
C LEU A 218 52.61 -44.38 67.79
N GLN A 219 53.30 -45.23 68.53
CA GLN A 219 52.85 -45.97 69.68
C GLN A 219 52.55 -44.99 70.82
N SER A 220 51.33 -44.98 71.32
CA SER A 220 50.99 -44.42 72.64
C SER A 220 49.69 -45.06 73.16
N PRO A 221 49.42 -45.02 74.48
CA PRO A 221 49.10 -46.23 75.24
C PRO A 221 47.60 -46.51 75.41
N LYS A 222 47.31 -47.78 75.70
CA LYS A 222 46.00 -48.30 76.09
C LYS A 222 45.47 -47.61 77.34
N PHE A 223 44.25 -47.06 77.28
CA PHE A 223 43.34 -46.93 78.43
C PHE A 223 41.89 -47.22 78.00
N PRO A 224 41.02 -47.67 78.93
CA PRO A 224 40.01 -48.67 78.66
C PRO A 224 38.66 -48.13 78.18
N LYS A 225 37.91 -49.07 77.59
CA LYS A 225 36.53 -48.98 77.09
C LYS A 225 35.59 -48.36 78.12
N SER A 226 34.77 -47.41 77.68
CA SER A 226 33.48 -47.12 78.31
C SER A 226 32.38 -47.21 77.25
N ASN A 227 31.46 -48.13 77.48
CA ASN A 227 30.26 -48.37 76.69
C ASN A 227 29.23 -47.26 76.93
N ALA A 228 28.74 -46.61 75.88
CA ALA A 228 27.39 -46.04 75.85
C ALA A 228 26.93 -45.81 74.39
N PRO A 229 25.73 -46.28 73.99
CA PRO A 229 25.20 -46.06 72.66
C PRO A 229 24.37 -44.76 72.62
N VAL A 230 24.69 -43.83 71.72
CA VAL A 230 23.80 -42.68 71.46
C VAL A 230 23.52 -42.54 69.96
N LYS A 231 22.40 -43.16 69.60
CA LYS A 231 21.36 -42.82 68.61
C LYS A 231 21.70 -41.78 67.52
N THR A 232 21.65 -42.32 66.31
CA THR A 232 21.16 -41.77 65.04
C THR A 232 20.20 -40.58 65.18
N ILE A 233 20.50 -39.47 64.49
CA ILE A 233 19.49 -38.51 64.03
C ILE A 233 19.69 -38.25 62.54
N LYS A 234 18.71 -38.72 61.76
CA LYS A 234 18.45 -38.33 60.37
C LYS A 234 17.95 -36.89 60.32
N LYS A 235 18.44 -36.12 59.34
CA LYS A 235 17.75 -35.00 58.66
C LYS A 235 18.44 -34.91 57.29
N VAL A 236 17.88 -35.40 56.19
CA VAL A 236 16.73 -34.88 55.41
C VAL A 236 16.83 -33.36 55.22
N SER A 237 17.48 -32.97 54.13
CA SER A 237 16.95 -32.09 53.08
C SER A 237 17.79 -32.27 51.82
#